data_AF-A0A482D573-F1
#
_entry.id   AF-A0A482D573-F1
#
_cell.length_a   1.000
_cell.length_b   1.000
_cell.length_c   1.000
_cell.angle_alpha   90.00
_cell.angle_beta   90.00
_cell.angle_gamma   90.00
#
_symmetry.space_group_name_H-M   'P 1'
#
loop_
_entity.id
_entity.type
_entity.pdbx_description
1 polymer ?
#
loop_
_entity_poly.entity_id
_entity_poly.type
_entity_poly.pdbx_seq_one_letter_code
_entity_poly.pdbx_strand_id
1 'polypeptide(L)' 'MDVPAGKEFVFKMPELVNLVKTAPLDAVIFHAKGKHFSPWLSMAGKSSLANKLNSLSINNKTVRVALLRAIRSG' A
#
# COMPACT_ATOMS: atom_id res chain seq x y z
N MET A 1 5.13 -9.51 30.41
CA MET A 1 5.85 -10.14 29.29
C MET A 1 6.15 -9.04 28.31
N ASP A 2 7.38 -8.53 28.36
CA ASP A 2 7.85 -7.50 27.45
C ASP A 2 8.11 -8.10 26.07
N VAL A 3 7.46 -7.53 25.05
CA VAL A 3 7.71 -7.89 23.65
C VAL A 3 9.11 -7.37 23.30
N PRO A 4 10.02 -8.17 22.72
CA PRO A 4 11.35 -7.69 22.37
C PRO A 4 11.24 -6.54 21.35
N ALA A 5 11.78 -5.37 21.67
CA ALA A 5 12.00 -4.31 20.70
C ALA A 5 13.02 -4.82 19.67
N GLY A 6 12.61 -5.07 18.42
CA GLY A 6 13.57 -5.58 17.44
C GLY A 6 13.07 -6.20 16.14
N LYS A 7 11.77 -6.19 15.84
CA LYS A 7 11.28 -6.45 14.46
C LYS A 7 10.19 -5.48 14.08
N GLU A 8 10.51 -4.19 14.10
CA GLU A 8 9.80 -3.30 13.21
C GLU A 8 10.13 -3.76 11.79
N PHE A 9 9.16 -4.36 11.10
CA PHE A 9 9.23 -4.43 9.65
C PHE A 9 9.14 -2.98 9.16
N VAL A 10 10.27 -2.28 9.16
CA VAL A 10 10.39 -0.94 8.59
C VAL A 10 10.39 -1.11 7.07
N PHE A 11 9.25 -1.52 6.53
CA PHE A 11 9.04 -1.51 5.12
C PHE A 11 8.94 -0.05 4.67
N LYS A 12 9.83 0.35 3.78
CA LYS A 12 9.93 1.75 3.35
C LYS A 12 9.01 1.98 2.15
N MET A 13 8.55 3.21 1.98
CA MET A 13 7.73 3.61 0.81
C MET A 13 8.34 3.19 -0.55
N PRO A 14 9.67 3.24 -0.78
CA PRO A 14 10.29 2.73 -2.00
C PRO A 14 10.01 1.25 -2.28
N GLU A 15 9.92 0.43 -1.22
CA GLU A 15 9.64 -1.00 -1.36
C GLU A 15 8.18 -1.26 -1.74
N LEU A 16 7.24 -0.50 -1.19
CA LEU A 16 5.84 -0.54 -1.63
C LEU A 16 5.71 -0.13 -3.11
N VAL A 17 6.40 0.94 -3.51
CA VAL A 17 6.42 1.37 -4.92
C VAL A 17 6.97 0.27 -5.81
N ASN A 18 8.06 -0.39 -5.40
CA ASN A 18 8.64 -1.48 -6.16
C ASN A 18 7.69 -2.67 -6.25
N LEU A 19 7.06 -3.08 -5.14
CA LEU A 19 6.09 -4.17 -5.09
C LEU A 19 4.92 -3.91 -6.03
N VAL A 20 4.33 -2.71 -6.00
CA VAL A 20 3.22 -2.35 -6.91
C VAL A 20 3.68 -2.35 -8.38
N LYS A 21 4.95 -2.03 -8.67
CA LYS A 21 5.51 -2.06 -10.03
C LYS A 21 5.79 -3.47 -10.55
N THR A 22 6.16 -4.42 -9.70
CA THR A 22 6.68 -5.73 -10.13
C THR A 22 5.73 -6.89 -9.86
N ALA A 23 4.84 -6.79 -8.87
CA ALA A 23 3.89 -7.86 -8.56
C ALA A 23 2.97 -8.20 -9.75
N PRO A 24 2.47 -9.44 -9.87
CA PRO A 24 1.45 -9.80 -10.85
C PRO A 24 0.23 -8.87 -10.78
N LEU A 25 -0.38 -8.54 -11.93
CA LEU A 25 -1.50 -7.60 -11.97
C LEU A 25 -2.67 -8.07 -11.13
N ASP A 26 -2.99 -9.36 -11.15
CA ASP A 26 -4.09 -9.92 -10.36
C ASP A 26 -3.86 -9.78 -8.85
N ALA A 27 -2.62 -9.93 -8.39
CA ALA A 27 -2.27 -9.68 -6.99
C ALA A 27 -2.49 -8.20 -6.62
N VAL A 28 -2.06 -7.27 -7.48
CA VAL A 28 -2.28 -5.83 -7.27
C VAL A 28 -3.77 -5.51 -7.22
N ILE A 29 -4.58 -6.08 -8.12
CA ILE A 29 -6.04 -5.92 -8.13
C ILE A 29 -6.64 -6.47 -6.83
N PHE A 30 -6.26 -7.69 -6.43
CA PHE A 30 -6.76 -8.34 -5.21
C PHE A 30 -6.52 -7.48 -3.97
N HIS A 31 -5.27 -7.03 -3.75
CA HIS A 31 -4.92 -6.20 -2.60
C HIS A 31 -5.55 -4.81 -2.65
N ALA A 32 -5.70 -4.22 -3.84
CA ALA A 32 -6.34 -2.92 -3.99
C ALA A 32 -7.85 -2.98 -3.69
N LYS A 33 -8.56 -3.97 -4.25
CA LYS A 33 -9.99 -4.16 -4.00
C LYS A 33 -10.29 -4.58 -2.57
N GLY A 34 -9.44 -5.42 -1.99
CA GLY A 34 -9.49 -5.79 -0.57
C GLY A 34 -9.06 -4.67 0.38
N LYS A 35 -8.62 -3.51 -0.14
CA LYS A 35 -8.16 -2.36 0.66
C LYS A 35 -7.00 -2.71 1.60
N HIS A 36 -6.23 -3.76 1.30
CA HIS A 36 -5.18 -4.30 2.17
C HIS A 36 -4.00 -3.34 2.36
N PHE A 37 -3.79 -2.39 1.45
CA PHE A 37 -2.75 -1.37 1.60
C PHE A 37 -3.05 -0.36 2.72
N SER A 38 -4.32 -0.09 3.01
CA SER A 38 -4.71 0.95 3.98
C SER A 38 -4.34 0.57 5.42
N PRO A 39 -4.72 -0.60 5.97
CA PRO A 39 -4.28 -1.02 7.31
C PRO A 39 -2.77 -1.03 7.46
N TRP A 40 -2.04 -1.49 6.44
CA TRP A 40 -0.59 -1.52 6.44
C TRP A 40 0.03 -0.12 6.49
N LEU A 41 -0.48 0.82 5.68
CA LEU A 41 -0.03 2.21 5.71
C LEU A 41 -0.35 2.91 7.03
N SER A 42 -1.50 2.61 7.63
CA SER A 42 -1.86 3.13 8.96
C SER A 42 -0.87 2.65 10.03
N MET A 43 -0.49 1.37 10.01
CA MET A 43 0.55 0.84 10.91
C MET A 43 1.91 1.50 10.69
N ALA A 44 2.23 1.87 9.44
CA ALA A 44 3.46 2.60 9.11
C ALA A 44 3.39 4.11 9.40
N GLY A 45 2.34 4.60 10.10
CA GLY A 45 2.15 6.02 10.41
C GLY A 45 1.78 6.90 9.21
N LYS A 46 1.33 6.30 8.10
CA LYS A 46 0.96 6.99 6.84
C LYS A 46 -0.55 7.12 6.69
N SER A 47 -1.25 7.55 7.75
CA SER A 47 -2.73 7.58 7.80
C SER A 47 -3.39 8.40 6.68
N SER A 48 -2.78 9.52 6.25
CA SER A 48 -3.29 10.31 5.12
C SER A 48 -3.26 9.51 3.80
N LEU A 49 -2.14 8.82 3.54
CA LEU A 49 -2.00 7.97 2.36
C LEU A 49 -2.90 6.73 2.46
N ALA A 50 -3.06 6.16 3.65
CA ALA A 50 -4.00 5.05 3.89
C ALA A 50 -5.43 5.44 3.50
N ASN A 51 -5.90 6.60 3.96
CA ASN A 51 -7.21 7.14 3.63
C ASN A 51 -7.35 7.41 2.13
N LYS A 52 -6.31 7.97 1.50
CA LYS A 52 -6.28 8.23 0.06
C LYS A 52 -6.36 6.95 -0.76
N LEU A 53 -5.61 5.90 -0.39
CA LEU A 53 -5.70 4.61 -1.09
C LEU A 53 -7.05 3.93 -0.85
N ASN A 54 -7.65 4.10 0.31
CA ASN A 54 -8.96 3.53 0.65
C ASN A 54 -10.12 4.16 -0.14
N SER A 55 -9.98 5.41 -0.58
CA SER A 55 -10.96 6.13 -1.39
C SER A 55 -10.77 6.00 -2.90
N LEU A 56 -9.71 5.32 -3.35
CA LEU A 56 -9.47 5.11 -4.78
C LEU A 56 -10.58 4.23 -5.38
N SER A 57 -11.18 4.72 -6.46
CA SER A 57 -11.99 3.88 -7.34
C SER A 57 -11.08 2.93 -8.11
N ILE A 58 -11.26 1.62 -7.90
CA ILE A 58 -10.41 0.59 -8.49
C ILE A 58 -10.96 0.15 -9.85
N ASN A 59 -10.26 0.55 -10.91
CA ASN A 59 -10.44 0.00 -12.25
C ASN A 59 -9.28 -0.97 -12.54
N ASN A 60 -9.61 -2.23 -12.84
CA ASN A 60 -8.61 -3.29 -13.08
C ASN A 60 -7.57 -2.90 -14.14
N LYS A 61 -7.96 -2.14 -15.18
CA LYS A 61 -7.06 -1.73 -16.27
C LYS A 61 -6.06 -0.67 -15.84
N THR A 62 -6.40 0.16 -14.86
CA THR A 62 -5.60 1.33 -14.46
C THR A 62 -5.09 1.27 -13.01
N VAL A 63 -5.43 0.21 -12.26
CA VAL A 63 -5.15 0.10 -10.81
C VAL A 63 -3.70 0.36 -10.46
N ARG A 64 -2.74 -0.21 -11.22
CA ARG A 64 -1.31 -0.05 -10.96
C ARG A 64 -0.89 1.41 -11.06
N VAL A 65 -1.36 2.09 -12.12
CA VAL A 65 -1.06 3.50 -12.36
C VAL A 65 -1.72 4.38 -11.29
N ALA A 66 -2.96 4.09 -10.93
CA ALA A 66 -3.70 4.83 -9.90
C ALA A 66 -3.01 4.73 -8.53
N LEU A 67 -2.62 3.52 -8.10
CA LEU A 67 -1.87 3.30 -6.86
C LEU A 67 -0.53 4.04 -6.86
N LEU A 68 0.26 3.91 -7.92
CA LEU A 68 1.57 4.58 -8.02
C LEU A 68 1.45 6.10 -8.02
N ARG A 69 0.41 6.66 -8.64
CA ARG A 69 0.14 8.11 -8.59
C ARG A 69 -0.23 8.55 -7.17
N ALA A 70 -1.11 7.80 -6.51
CA ALA A 70 -1.53 8.12 -5.15
C ALA A 70 -0.36 8.05 -4.15
N ILE A 71 0.50 7.04 -4.27
CA ILE A 71 1.69 6.86 -3.43
C ILE A 71 2.72 7.99 -3.63
N ARG A 72 2.92 8.49 -4.86
CA ARG A 72 3.87 9.58 -5.14
C ARG A 72 3.40 10.97 -4.71
N SER A 73 2.10 11.12 -4.47
CA SER A 73 1.46 12.41 -4.17
C SER A 73 0.98 12.50 -2.73
N GLY A 74 1.48 11.64 -1.84
CA GLY A 74 1.29 11.68 -0.40
C GLY A 74 2.63 11.56 0.29
#